data_AF-A0A2V1BAQ8-F1
#
_entry.id   AF-A0A2V1BAQ8-F1
#
_cell.length_a   1.000
_cell.length_b   1.000
_cell.length_c   1.000
_cell.angle_alpha   90.00
_cell.angle_beta   90.00
_cell.angle_gamma   90.00
#
_symmetry.space_group_name_H-M   'P 1'
#
loop_
_entity.id
_entity.type
_entity.pdbx_description
1 polymer ?
#
loop_
_entity_poly.entity_id
_entity_poly.type
_entity_poly.pdbx_seq_one_letter_code
_entity_poly.pdbx_strand_id
1 'polypeptide(L)'
;MSDRPVLYCSVDCQKTDWKAHKRVCGKPANQHNPGFHAASGLLGLTSSDYLHPLPEKDAFTQLIDCYRLRVEDEYTFQGDAGGLYGGEDPLPDFKRFLNQVEKREGVLPKWWSKEKRKECEKIAKNESWANINAAVEKSDIVEHYKNPMMPMTLRVLGENIYRKGFML
;
A
#
# COMPACT_ATOMS: atom_id res chain seq x y z
N MET A 1 16.33 -9.54 22.40
CA MET A 1 17.37 -9.76 21.37
C MET A 1 17.53 -8.44 20.65
N SER A 2 18.66 -7.76 20.80
CA SER A 2 18.86 -6.41 20.25
C SER A 2 19.03 -6.48 18.73
N ASP A 3 18.14 -5.81 17.99
CA ASP A 3 18.30 -5.57 16.55
C ASP A 3 19.52 -4.67 16.32
N ARG A 4 20.60 -5.24 15.80
CA ARG A 4 21.73 -4.46 15.29
C ARG A 4 21.46 -4.09 13.83
N PRO A 5 21.66 -2.82 13.43
CA PRO A 5 21.49 -2.43 12.04
C PRO A 5 22.53 -3.13 11.16
N VAL A 6 22.08 -3.67 10.02
CA VAL A 6 22.95 -4.27 8.99
C VAL A 6 23.46 -3.15 8.08
N LEU A 7 24.78 -3.07 7.88
CA LEU A 7 25.42 -2.08 7.04
C LEU A 7 25.79 -2.70 5.69
N TYR A 8 25.48 -1.99 4.61
CA TYR A 8 25.81 -2.40 3.24
C TYR A 8 26.86 -1.45 2.65
N CYS A 9 27.73 -1.97 1.79
CA CYS A 9 28.74 -1.15 1.10
C CYS A 9 28.16 -0.34 -0.07
N SER A 10 26.96 -0.68 -0.54
CA SER A 10 26.24 0.02 -1.60
C SER A 10 24.73 -0.25 -1.52
N VAL A 11 23.94 0.59 -2.21
CA VAL A 11 22.50 0.40 -2.37
C VAL A 11 22.19 -0.91 -3.11
N ASP A 12 23.02 -1.29 -4.10
CA ASP A 12 22.81 -2.53 -4.86
C ASP A 12 23.00 -3.77 -3.97
N CYS A 13 23.97 -3.73 -3.05
CA CYS A 13 24.16 -4.79 -2.06
C CYS A 13 22.97 -4.89 -1.09
N GLN A 14 22.39 -3.75 -0.69
CA GLN A 14 21.17 -3.74 0.12
C GLN A 14 19.99 -4.35 -0.63
N LYS A 15 19.74 -3.93 -1.88
CA LYS A 15 18.64 -4.44 -2.72
C LYS A 15 18.74 -5.94 -2.95
N THR A 16 19.96 -6.44 -3.14
CA THR A 16 20.24 -7.87 -3.32
C THR A 16 19.89 -8.67 -2.06
N ASP A 17 20.29 -8.18 -0.87
CA ASP A 17 20.04 -8.87 0.41
C ASP A 17 18.60 -8.65 0.93
N TRP A 18 17.89 -7.63 0.44
CA TRP A 18 16.59 -7.20 0.96
C TRP A 18 15.56 -8.32 1.05
N LYS A 19 15.52 -9.24 0.08
CA LYS A 19 14.61 -10.39 0.08
C LYS A 19 14.75 -11.26 1.34
N ALA A 20 15.96 -11.41 1.85
CA ALA A 20 16.26 -12.15 3.08
C ALA A 20 16.19 -11.23 4.31
N HIS A 21 16.84 -10.07 4.25
CA HIS A 21 16.95 -9.15 5.37
C HIS A 21 15.60 -8.59 5.85
N LYS A 22 14.65 -8.30 4.94
CA LYS A 22 13.35 -7.70 5.31
C LYS A 22 12.52 -8.51 6.31
N ARG A 23 12.81 -9.82 6.42
CA ARG A 23 12.15 -10.73 7.38
C ARG A 23 12.68 -10.56 8.81
N VAL A 24 13.92 -10.09 8.95
CA VAL A 24 14.62 -9.93 10.22
C VAL A 24 14.90 -8.47 10.56
N CYS A 25 14.73 -7.55 9.61
CA CYS A 25 14.84 -6.12 9.82
C CYS A 25 13.79 -5.65 10.82
N GLY A 26 14.24 -5.30 12.03
CA GLY A 26 13.43 -4.64 13.05
C GLY A 26 12.89 -3.32 12.53
N LYS A 27 11.60 -3.28 12.19
CA LYS A 27 10.93 -2.02 11.82
C LYS A 27 10.93 -1.12 13.06
N PRO A 28 11.44 0.12 13.00
CA PRO A 28 11.33 1.02 14.14
C PRO A 28 9.85 1.14 14.51
N ALA A 29 9.52 0.70 15.72
CA ALA A 29 8.19 0.88 16.25
C ALA A 29 7.98 2.39 16.41
N ASN A 30 6.91 2.91 15.80
CA ASN A 30 6.39 4.24 16.10
C ASN A 30 7.27 5.43 15.64
N GLN A 31 7.67 5.47 14.37
CA GLN A 31 8.03 6.74 13.73
C GLN A 31 6.81 7.27 12.97
N HIS A 32 6.09 8.22 13.57
CA HIS A 32 5.15 9.05 12.82
C HIS A 32 5.97 9.86 11.81
N ASN A 33 5.80 9.64 10.51
CA ASN A 33 6.43 10.49 9.51
C ASN A 33 5.73 11.87 9.56
N PRO A 34 6.41 12.96 10.00
CA PRO A 34 5.76 14.26 10.18
C PRO A 34 5.16 14.81 8.88
N GLY A 35 5.77 14.48 7.75
CA GLY A 35 5.28 14.84 6.42
C GLY A 35 3.93 14.19 6.10
N PHE A 36 3.74 12.93 6.50
CA PHE A 36 2.46 12.23 6.32
C PHE A 36 1.37 12.75 7.25
N HIS A 37 1.70 13.15 8.49
CA HIS A 37 0.71 13.76 9.38
C HIS A 37 0.24 15.11 8.83
N ALA A 38 1.15 15.94 8.31
CA ALA A 38 0.81 17.19 7.64
C ALA A 38 -0.02 16.94 6.37
N ALA A 39 0.36 15.96 5.54
CA ALA A 39 -0.38 15.59 4.34
C ALA A 39 -1.78 15.02 4.65
N SER A 40 -1.91 14.21 5.71
CA SER A 40 -3.20 13.71 6.20
C SER A 40 -4.12 14.86 6.62
N GLY A 41 -3.58 15.85 7.34
CA GLY A 41 -4.27 17.10 7.65
C GLY A 41 -4.73 17.87 6.42
N LEU A 42 -3.84 18.07 5.45
CA LEU A 42 -4.14 18.81 4.22
C LEU A 42 -5.16 18.10 3.32
N LEU A 43 -5.15 16.77 3.28
CA LEU A 43 -6.02 15.95 2.43
C LEU A 43 -7.34 15.55 3.10
N GLY A 44 -7.59 15.99 4.34
CA GLY A 44 -8.78 15.61 5.10
C GLY A 44 -8.84 14.12 5.44
N LEU A 45 -7.70 13.43 5.46
CA LEU A 45 -7.56 12.00 5.77
C LEU A 45 -7.17 11.76 7.24
N THR A 46 -7.48 12.72 8.10
CA THR A 46 -7.24 12.63 9.55
C THR A 46 -8.22 11.67 10.20
N SER A 47 -9.40 11.49 9.60
CA SER A 47 -10.37 10.47 9.96
C SER A 47 -10.08 9.18 9.19
N SER A 48 -10.27 8.03 9.85
CA SER A 48 -10.09 6.73 9.23
C SER A 48 -11.21 6.40 8.22
N ASP A 49 -12.30 7.15 8.17
CA ASP A 49 -13.51 6.84 7.40
C ASP A 49 -13.49 7.23 5.92
N TYR A 50 -12.32 7.52 5.34
CA TYR A 50 -12.16 7.97 3.96
C TYR A 50 -12.92 7.14 2.91
N LEU A 51 -12.98 5.81 3.07
CA LEU A 51 -13.65 4.92 2.11
C LEU A 51 -15.18 4.87 2.27
N HIS A 52 -15.72 5.36 3.40
CA HIS A 52 -17.14 5.25 3.75
C HIS A 52 -18.09 5.98 2.81
N PRO A 53 -17.80 7.22 2.35
CA PRO A 53 -18.69 7.93 1.44
C PRO A 53 -18.58 7.44 -0.01
N LEU A 54 -17.61 6.59 -0.34
CA LEU A 54 -17.38 6.16 -1.71
C LEU A 54 -18.42 5.11 -2.16
N PRO A 55 -18.82 5.14 -3.45
CA PRO A 55 -19.47 4.00 -4.07
C PRO A 55 -18.62 2.74 -3.91
N GLU A 56 -19.28 1.59 -3.79
CA GLU A 56 -18.62 0.31 -3.51
C GLU A 56 -17.48 0.00 -4.49
N LYS A 57 -17.74 0.20 -5.78
CA LYS A 57 -16.75 0.01 -6.84
C LYS A 57 -15.53 0.90 -6.64
N ASP A 58 -15.74 2.18 -6.34
CA ASP A 58 -14.64 3.15 -6.17
C ASP A 58 -13.81 2.82 -4.93
N ALA A 59 -14.45 2.37 -3.85
CA ALA A 59 -13.75 1.89 -2.66
C ALA A 59 -12.86 0.68 -2.97
N PHE A 60 -13.33 -0.27 -3.78
CA PHE A 60 -12.51 -1.39 -4.24
C PHE A 60 -11.33 -0.91 -5.10
N THR A 61 -11.59 -0.10 -6.12
CA THR A 61 -10.56 0.43 -7.02
C THR A 61 -9.47 1.15 -6.22
N GLN A 62 -9.83 2.02 -5.28
CA GLN A 62 -8.87 2.77 -4.48
C GLN A 62 -8.11 1.89 -3.47
N LEU A 63 -8.72 0.84 -2.92
CA LEU A 63 -7.98 -0.14 -2.11
C LEU A 63 -6.95 -0.89 -2.95
N ILE A 64 -7.30 -1.26 -4.18
CA ILE A 64 -6.41 -1.95 -5.10
C ILE A 64 -5.28 -1.03 -5.55
N ASP A 65 -5.58 0.22 -5.92
CA ASP A 65 -4.57 1.19 -6.34
C ASP A 65 -3.68 1.64 -5.18
N CYS A 66 -4.20 1.71 -3.96
CA CYS A 66 -3.38 1.86 -2.74
C CYS A 66 -2.36 0.73 -2.62
N TYR A 67 -2.78 -0.52 -2.84
CA TYR A 67 -1.87 -1.65 -2.85
C TYR A 67 -0.85 -1.59 -4.00
N ARG A 68 -1.31 -1.32 -5.24
CA ARG A 68 -0.43 -1.26 -6.42
C ARG A 68 0.63 -0.18 -6.28
N LEU A 69 0.23 1.01 -5.81
CA LEU A 69 1.15 2.13 -5.60
C LEU A 69 2.14 1.85 -4.46
N ARG A 70 1.74 1.11 -3.42
CA ARG A 70 2.67 0.65 -2.39
C ARG A 70 3.70 -0.33 -2.94
N VAL A 71 3.29 -1.30 -3.76
CA VAL A 71 4.21 -2.26 -4.40
C VAL A 71 5.20 -1.52 -5.30
N GLU A 72 4.71 -0.53 -6.05
CA GLU A 72 5.56 0.37 -6.85
C GLU A 72 6.58 1.12 -6.00
N ASP A 73 6.14 1.80 -4.94
CA ASP A 73 7.04 2.55 -4.07
C ASP A 73 8.07 1.62 -3.37
N GLU A 74 7.67 0.42 -2.93
CA GLU A 74 8.59 -0.57 -2.33
C GLU A 74 9.64 -1.07 -3.34
N TYR A 75 9.25 -1.28 -4.60
CA TYR A 75 10.19 -1.62 -5.66
C TYR A 75 11.15 -0.46 -5.95
N THR A 76 10.62 0.74 -6.17
CA THR A 76 11.40 1.91 -6.59
C THR A 76 12.35 2.41 -5.49
N PHE A 77 11.89 2.51 -4.24
CA PHE A 77 12.68 3.08 -3.14
C PHE A 77 13.44 2.02 -2.33
N GLN A 78 12.92 0.80 -2.19
CA GLN A 78 13.55 -0.26 -1.37
C GLN A 78 14.16 -1.40 -2.21
N GLY A 79 13.91 -1.42 -3.52
CA GLY A 79 14.37 -2.49 -4.41
C GLY A 79 13.65 -3.83 -4.20
N ASP A 80 12.44 -3.83 -3.63
CA ASP A 80 11.70 -5.08 -3.41
C ASP A 80 11.09 -5.61 -4.71
N ALA A 81 11.86 -6.42 -5.43
CA ALA A 81 11.41 -7.14 -6.62
C ALA A 81 10.68 -8.46 -6.28
N GLY A 82 9.80 -8.45 -5.27
CA GLY A 82 8.90 -9.57 -4.93
C GLY A 82 7.51 -9.40 -5.55
N GLY A 83 6.71 -10.47 -5.61
CA GLY A 83 5.35 -10.38 -6.18
C GLY A 83 5.40 -10.02 -7.67
N LEU A 84 4.65 -8.98 -8.06
CA LEU A 84 4.54 -8.48 -9.43
C LEU A 84 5.91 -8.31 -10.12
N TYR A 85 6.84 -7.59 -9.49
CA TYR A 85 8.17 -7.31 -10.04
C TYR A 85 9.11 -8.52 -10.04
N GLY A 86 8.77 -9.56 -9.27
CA GLY A 86 9.48 -10.84 -9.28
C GLY A 86 8.91 -11.87 -10.26
N GLY A 87 7.83 -11.52 -11.00
CA GLY A 87 7.09 -12.47 -11.84
C GLY A 87 6.28 -13.50 -11.05
N GLU A 88 6.03 -13.27 -9.76
CA GLU A 88 5.24 -14.12 -8.89
C GLU A 88 3.76 -13.69 -8.90
N ASP A 89 2.84 -14.58 -8.48
CA ASP A 89 1.43 -14.21 -8.29
C ASP A 89 1.31 -13.16 -7.17
N PRO A 90 0.79 -11.94 -7.45
CA PRO A 90 0.63 -10.89 -6.44
C PRO A 90 -0.56 -11.14 -5.50
N LEU A 91 -1.49 -12.06 -5.83
CA LEU A 91 -2.72 -12.29 -5.06
C LEU A 91 -2.48 -12.66 -3.59
N PRO A 92 -1.54 -13.57 -3.22
CA PRO A 92 -1.26 -13.86 -1.82
C PRO A 92 -0.79 -12.63 -1.04
N ASP A 93 -0.06 -11.72 -1.68
CA ASP A 93 0.38 -10.48 -1.05
C ASP A 93 -0.75 -9.46 -0.91
N PHE A 94 -1.58 -9.32 -1.94
CA PHE A 94 -2.80 -8.52 -1.88
C PHE A 94 -3.75 -9.01 -0.78
N LYS A 95 -3.89 -10.33 -0.58
CA LYS A 95 -4.66 -10.91 0.53
C LYS A 95 -4.09 -10.56 1.90
N ARG A 96 -2.77 -10.50 2.04
CA ARG A 96 -2.11 -10.05 3.27
C ARG A 96 -2.36 -8.56 3.52
N PHE A 97 -2.35 -7.74 2.47
CA PHE A 97 -2.76 -6.34 2.55
C PHE A 97 -4.20 -6.21 3.06
N LEU A 98 -5.17 -6.88 2.45
CA LEU A 98 -6.58 -6.86 2.90
C LEU A 98 -6.74 -7.31 4.36
N ASN A 99 -5.95 -8.29 4.82
CA ASN A 99 -5.93 -8.69 6.23
C ASN A 99 -5.46 -7.56 7.17
N GLN A 100 -4.60 -6.64 6.71
CA GLN A 100 -4.23 -5.46 7.50
C GLN A 100 -5.35 -4.43 7.48
N VAL A 101 -5.97 -4.20 6.32
CA VAL A 101 -7.12 -3.29 6.18
C VAL A 101 -8.24 -3.69 7.14
N GLU A 102 -8.61 -4.98 7.16
CA GLU A 102 -9.68 -5.51 8.02
C GLU A 102 -9.37 -5.45 9.53
N LYS A 103 -8.10 -5.29 9.92
CA LYS A 103 -7.71 -5.07 11.32
C LYS A 103 -7.84 -3.62 11.76
N ARG A 104 -8.10 -2.68 10.84
CA ARG A 104 -8.19 -1.25 11.17
C ARG A 104 -9.64 -0.85 11.38
N GLU A 105 -9.95 -0.52 12.62
CA GLU A 105 -11.23 0.09 12.96
C GLU A 105 -11.42 1.42 12.24
N GLY A 106 -12.61 1.59 11.66
CA GLY A 106 -13.01 2.81 10.96
C GLY A 106 -12.50 2.96 9.54
N VAL A 107 -11.56 2.12 9.05
CA VAL A 107 -11.09 2.22 7.64
C VAL A 107 -12.13 1.73 6.64
N LEU A 108 -12.76 0.61 6.95
CA LEU A 108 -13.69 -0.04 6.03
C LEU A 108 -15.12 0.45 6.25
N PRO A 109 -15.89 0.65 5.17
CA PRO A 109 -17.30 0.99 5.26
C PRO A 109 -18.12 -0.12 5.91
N LYS A 110 -19.29 0.23 6.48
CA LYS A 110 -20.19 -0.74 7.15
C LYS A 110 -20.68 -1.87 6.25
N TRP A 111 -20.74 -1.64 4.94
CA TRP A 111 -21.14 -2.66 3.97
C TRP A 111 -20.03 -3.68 3.68
N TRP A 112 -18.80 -3.46 4.14
CA TRP A 112 -17.70 -4.40 3.94
C TRP A 112 -17.99 -5.74 4.64
N SER A 113 -17.85 -6.83 3.90
CA SER A 113 -18.08 -8.18 4.37
C SER A 113 -17.08 -9.16 3.73
N LYS A 114 -17.13 -10.43 4.15
CA LYS A 114 -16.31 -11.50 3.54
C LYS A 114 -16.66 -11.70 2.05
N GLU A 115 -17.91 -11.48 1.67
CA GLU A 115 -18.38 -11.54 0.30
C GLU A 115 -17.79 -10.38 -0.52
N LYS A 116 -17.82 -9.17 0.04
CA LYS A 116 -17.23 -7.97 -0.59
C LYS A 116 -15.72 -8.05 -0.71
N ARG A 117 -15.05 -8.68 0.27
CA ARG A 117 -13.63 -9.02 0.16
C ARG A 117 -13.36 -9.92 -1.05
N LYS A 118 -14.13 -11.00 -1.23
CA LYS A 118 -13.98 -11.91 -2.40
C LYS A 118 -14.25 -11.19 -3.71
N GLU A 119 -15.22 -10.28 -3.73
CA GLU A 119 -15.51 -9.43 -4.89
C GLU A 119 -14.34 -8.51 -5.23
N CYS A 120 -13.78 -7.83 -4.23
CA CYS A 120 -12.57 -7.01 -4.37
C CYS A 120 -11.38 -7.83 -4.89
N GLU A 121 -11.13 -9.03 -4.34
CA GLU A 121 -10.10 -9.96 -4.84
C GLU A 121 -10.33 -10.37 -6.30
N LYS A 122 -11.60 -10.53 -6.73
CA LYS A 122 -11.94 -10.85 -8.11
C LYS A 122 -11.71 -9.66 -9.04
N ILE A 123 -12.13 -8.46 -8.63
CA ILE A 123 -11.91 -7.20 -9.38
C ILE A 123 -10.42 -6.98 -9.58
N ALA A 124 -9.63 -7.09 -8.50
CA ALA A 124 -8.19 -6.94 -8.50
C ALA A 124 -7.47 -7.80 -9.56
N LYS A 125 -8.01 -8.99 -9.87
CA LYS A 125 -7.41 -9.89 -10.88
C LYS A 125 -7.88 -9.64 -12.31
N ASN A 126 -9.11 -9.17 -12.48
CA ASN A 126 -9.81 -9.27 -13.76
C ASN A 126 -10.16 -7.91 -14.38
N GLU A 127 -10.13 -6.82 -13.62
CA GLU A 127 -10.43 -5.50 -14.17
C GLU A 127 -9.28 -4.99 -15.06
N SER A 128 -9.61 -4.14 -16.03
CA SER A 128 -8.63 -3.58 -16.98
C SER A 128 -7.73 -2.52 -16.35
N TRP A 129 -8.25 -1.74 -15.39
CA TRP A 129 -7.51 -0.66 -14.74
C TRP A 129 -6.83 -1.14 -13.46
N ALA A 130 -7.61 -1.37 -12.40
CA ALA A 130 -7.12 -1.74 -11.08
C ALA A 130 -6.73 -3.22 -11.04
N ASN A 131 -5.78 -3.61 -11.89
CA ASN A 131 -5.28 -4.98 -11.98
C ASN A 131 -3.98 -5.12 -11.19
N ILE A 132 -3.95 -6.01 -10.21
CA ILE A 132 -2.75 -6.25 -9.39
C ILE A 132 -1.62 -6.93 -10.17
N ASN A 133 -1.89 -7.47 -11.36
CA ASN A 133 -0.87 -8.03 -12.25
C ASN A 133 -0.25 -6.96 -13.18
N ALA A 134 -0.65 -5.70 -13.04
CA ALA A 134 -0.10 -4.59 -13.81
C ALA A 134 0.47 -3.52 -12.86
N ALA A 135 1.69 -3.09 -13.18
CA ALA A 135 2.33 -1.95 -12.52
C ALA A 135 1.45 -0.70 -12.64
N VAL A 136 1.65 0.26 -11.73
CA VAL A 136 0.99 1.56 -11.82
C VAL A 136 1.97 2.64 -11.43
N GLU A 137 2.10 3.65 -12.27
CA GLU A 137 2.89 4.82 -11.97
C GLU A 137 2.03 5.94 -11.39
N LYS A 138 2.71 6.92 -10.77
CA LYS A 138 2.06 8.12 -10.25
C LYS A 138 1.23 8.83 -11.33
N SER A 139 1.75 8.96 -12.55
CA SER A 139 1.07 9.62 -13.67
C SER A 139 -0.23 8.91 -14.04
N ASP A 140 -0.22 7.57 -14.08
CA ASP A 140 -1.39 6.78 -14.45
C ASP A 140 -2.53 7.02 -13.44
N ILE A 141 -2.21 7.03 -12.14
CA ILE A 141 -3.18 7.36 -11.07
C ILE A 141 -3.74 8.77 -11.26
N VAL A 142 -2.90 9.76 -11.55
CA VAL A 142 -3.35 11.15 -11.75
C VAL A 142 -4.29 11.25 -12.95
N GLU A 143 -3.97 10.56 -14.06
CA GLU A 143 -4.79 10.54 -15.26
C GLU A 143 -6.14 9.86 -15.03
N HIS A 144 -6.14 8.67 -14.41
CA HIS A 144 -7.35 7.91 -14.15
C HIS A 144 -8.34 8.66 -13.26
N TYR A 145 -7.85 9.20 -12.13
CA TYR A 145 -8.69 9.89 -11.15
C TYR A 145 -8.90 11.37 -11.46
N LYS A 146 -8.18 11.92 -12.45
CA LYS A 146 -8.17 13.36 -12.80
C LYS A 146 -7.91 14.25 -11.59
N ASN A 147 -7.06 13.77 -10.69
CA ASN A 147 -6.76 14.43 -9.43
C ASN A 147 -5.26 14.33 -9.12
N PRO A 148 -4.51 15.46 -9.13
CA PRO A 148 -3.07 15.46 -8.90
C PRO A 148 -2.68 15.01 -7.49
N MET A 149 -3.60 15.09 -6.53
CA MET A 149 -3.38 14.69 -5.15
C MET A 149 -3.68 13.21 -4.90
N MET A 150 -4.32 12.53 -5.84
CA MET A 150 -4.77 11.14 -5.63
C MET A 150 -3.63 10.16 -5.28
N PRO A 151 -2.44 10.22 -5.91
CA PRO A 151 -1.32 9.38 -5.47
C PRO A 151 -0.93 9.60 -4.01
N MET A 152 -0.97 10.86 -3.53
CA MET A 152 -0.69 11.16 -2.12
C MET A 152 -1.82 10.70 -1.20
N THR A 153 -3.08 10.85 -1.62
CA THR A 153 -4.25 10.32 -0.92
C THR A 153 -4.13 8.81 -0.69
N LEU A 154 -3.77 8.06 -1.74
CA LEU A 154 -3.58 6.61 -1.67
C LEU A 154 -2.41 6.21 -0.76
N ARG A 155 -1.29 6.97 -0.79
CA ARG A 155 -0.16 6.74 0.13
C ARG A 155 -0.55 6.98 1.58
N VAL A 156 -1.28 8.06 1.88
CA VAL A 156 -1.78 8.34 3.24
C VAL A 156 -2.77 7.26 3.70
N LEU A 157 -3.64 6.76 2.80
CA LEU A 157 -4.50 5.61 3.10
C LEU A 157 -3.66 4.38 3.45
N GLY A 158 -2.59 4.11 2.70
CA GLY A 158 -1.60 3.07 2.99
C GLY A 158 -1.01 3.22 4.39
N GLU A 159 -0.59 4.42 4.77
CA GLU A 159 -0.07 4.70 6.12
C GLU A 159 -1.08 4.38 7.21
N ASN A 160 -2.33 4.79 7.03
CA ASN A 160 -3.39 4.53 7.99
C ASN A 160 -3.63 3.01 8.16
N ILE A 161 -3.42 2.23 7.09
CA ILE A 161 -3.53 0.76 7.07
C ILE A 161 -2.32 0.10 7.74
N TYR A 162 -1.09 0.56 7.51
CA TYR A 162 0.09 -0.12 8.04
C TYR A 162 0.53 0.39 9.43
N ARG A 163 0.16 1.63 9.83
CA ARG A 163 0.49 2.31 11.10
C ARG A 163 1.96 2.16 11.56
N LYS A 164 2.85 1.79 10.66
CA LYS A 164 4.29 1.64 10.89
C LYS A 164 4.90 2.55 9.85
N GLY A 165 5.46 3.67 10.31
CA GLY A 165 5.98 4.74 9.46
C GLY A 165 6.62 4.21 8.20
N PHE A 166 5.98 4.53 7.09
CA PHE A 166 6.58 4.40 5.78
C PHE A 166 7.63 5.48 5.65
N MET A 167 8.85 5.00 5.50
CA MET A 167 9.93 5.81 4.98
C MET A 167 9.81 5.72 3.46
N LEU A 168 9.41 6.84 2.86
CA LEU A 168 9.80 7.21 1.50
C LEU A 168 11.33 7.27 1.44
#